data_AF-M0IAG6-F1
#
_entry.id   AF-M0IAG6-F1
#
_cell.length_a   1.000
_cell.length_b   1.000
_cell.length_c   1.000
_cell.angle_alpha   90.00
_cell.angle_beta   90.00
_cell.angle_gamma   90.00
#
_symmetry.space_group_name_H-M   'P 1'
#
loop_
_entity.id
_entity.type
_entity.pdbx_description
1 polymer ?
#
loop_
_entity_poly.entity_id
_entity_poly.type
_entity_poly.pdbx_seq_one_letter_code
_entity_poly.pdbx_strand_id
1 'polypeptide(L)' 'MAGNFYKVACSDCENEQVVFGKASSVVNCAVCGTTLATPTGGNAEFHGEVVETVERRDSDELEA' A
#
# COMPACT_ATOMS: atom_id res chain seq x y z
N MET A 1 -9.77 14.64 -1.19
CA MET A 1 -9.97 13.20 -1.51
C MET A 1 -9.13 12.36 -0.56
N ALA A 2 -9.76 11.43 0.17
CA ALA A 2 -9.05 10.44 0.98
C ALA A 2 -8.15 9.57 0.09
N GLY A 3 -7.04 9.07 0.64
CA GLY A 3 -6.23 8.04 -0.01
C GLY A 3 -6.70 6.65 0.41
N ASN A 4 -6.52 5.66 -0.45
CA ASN A 4 -6.80 4.26 -0.15
C ASN A 4 -5.53 3.56 0.37
N PHE A 5 -5.70 2.41 1.00
CA PHE A 5 -4.59 1.53 1.34
C PHE A 5 -4.51 0.43 0.29
N TYR A 6 -3.29 -0.02 0.00
CA TYR A 6 -3.01 -1.03 -1.02
C TYR A 6 -2.13 -2.09 -0.39
N LYS A 7 -2.44 -3.36 -0.58
CA LYS A 7 -1.55 -4.46 -0.24
C LYS A 7 -0.61 -4.68 -1.42
N VAL A 8 0.68 -4.51 -1.18
CA VAL A 8 1.73 -4.61 -2.18
C VAL A 8 2.66 -5.76 -1.81
N ALA A 9 2.85 -6.70 -2.73
CA ALA A 9 3.81 -7.79 -2.60
C ALA A 9 5.19 -7.35 -3.10
N CYS A 10 6.21 -7.60 -2.29
CA CYS A 10 7.60 -7.34 -2.64
C CYS A 10 8.12 -8.37 -3.63
N SER A 11 8.66 -7.92 -4.77
CA SER A 11 9.21 -8.80 -5.81
C SER A 11 10.47 -9.57 -5.38
N ASP A 12 11.19 -9.10 -4.35
CA ASP A 12 12.47 -9.71 -3.92
C ASP A 12 12.31 -10.79 -2.83
N CYS A 13 11.32 -10.63 -1.95
CA CYS A 13 11.19 -11.47 -0.75
C CYS A 13 9.77 -11.98 -0.52
N GLU A 14 8.86 -11.75 -1.48
CA GLU A 14 7.44 -12.13 -1.43
C GLU A 14 6.67 -11.57 -0.22
N ASN A 15 7.26 -10.64 0.53
CA ASN A 15 6.59 -10.03 1.67
C ASN A 15 5.46 -9.12 1.20
N GLU A 16 4.25 -9.40 1.69
CA GLU A 16 3.08 -8.55 1.50
C GLU A 16 3.04 -7.44 2.55
N GLN A 17 2.89 -6.20 2.11
CA GLN A 17 2.82 -5.04 3.00
C GLN A 17 1.69 -4.10 2.59
N VAL A 18 0.95 -3.61 3.58
CA VAL A 18 -0.07 -2.57 3.36
C VAL A 18 0.60 -1.20 3.31
N VAL A 19 0.42 -0.50 2.20
CA VAL A 19 1.00 0.82 1.93
C VAL A 19 -0.11 1.84 1.66
N PHE A 20 0.05 3.07 2.15
CA PHE A 20 -0.89 4.15 1.88
C PHE A 20 -0.66 4.72 0.47
N GLY A 21 -1.71 4.77 -0.35
CA GLY A 21 -1.63 5.23 -1.74
C GLY A 21 -1.23 6.68 -1.94
N LYS A 22 -1.22 7.50 -0.88
CA LYS A 22 -0.69 8.87 -0.91
C LYS A 22 0.44 9.03 0.09
N ALA A 23 1.34 8.05 0.15
CA ALA A 23 2.54 8.14 0.97
C ALA A 23 3.29 9.44 0.63
N SER A 24 3.65 10.21 1.67
CA SER A 24 4.47 11.43 1.54
C SER A 24 5.95 11.16 1.85
N SER A 25 6.32 9.89 2.01
CA SER A 25 7.67 9.44 2.32
C SER A 25 7.93 8.13 1.59
N VAL A 26 9.21 7.82 1.37
CA VAL A 26 9.62 6.54 0.79
C VAL A 26 9.25 5.42 1.75
N VAL A 27 8.57 4.41 1.25
CA VAL A 27 8.19 3.22 2.02
C VAL A 27 9.07 2.07 1.58
N ASN A 28 9.82 1.52 2.53
CA ASN A 28 10.69 0.38 2.31
C ASN A 28 10.02 -0.89 2.85
N CYS A 29 10.31 -2.02 2.20
CA CYS A 29 9.91 -3.33 2.67
C CYS A 29 10.45 -3.57 4.08
N ALA A 30 9.57 -3.98 5.00
CA ALA A 30 9.95 -4.25 6.38
C ALA A 30 10.88 -5.48 6.53
N VAL A 31 10.96 -6.33 5.50
CA VAL A 31 11.75 -7.56 5.52
C VAL A 31 13.12 -7.36 4.87
N CYS A 32 13.16 -6.96 3.60
CA CYS A 32 14.42 -6.83 2.84
C CYS A 32 14.97 -5.40 2.76
N GLY A 33 14.16 -4.39 3.06
CA GLY A 33 14.56 -2.98 2.95
C GLY A 33 14.47 -2.38 1.54
N THR A 34 14.12 -3.15 0.50
CA THR A 34 13.89 -2.61 -0.85
C THR A 34 12.78 -1.56 -0.83
N THR A 35 12.90 -0.51 -1.62
CA THR A 35 11.85 0.50 -1.79
C THR A 35 10.60 -0.12 -2.43
N LEU A 36 9.48 -0.07 -1.71
CA LEU A 36 8.17 -0.54 -2.17
C LEU A 36 7.31 0.57 -2.73
N ALA A 37 7.43 1.79 -2.19
CA ALA A 37 6.69 2.94 -2.70
C ALA A 37 7.49 4.23 -2.62
N THR A 38 7.38 5.03 -3.68
CA THR A 38 8.01 6.36 -3.78
C THR A 38 6.92 7.43 -3.76
N PRO A 39 7.03 8.47 -2.91
CA PRO A 39 6.05 9.55 -2.86
C PRO A 39 6.12 10.37 -4.14
N THR A 40 4.95 10.70 -4.69
CA THR A 40 4.82 11.68 -5.77
C THR A 40 4.01 12.87 -5.27
N GLY A 41 3.80 13.90 -6.11
CA GLY A 41 2.89 15.01 -5.79
C GLY A 41 1.42 14.60 -5.62
N GLY A 42 1.07 13.34 -5.93
CA GLY A 42 -0.28 12.80 -5.81
C GLY A 42 -0.27 11.40 -5.19
N ASN A 43 -0.59 10.39 -6.00
CA ASN A 43 -0.56 9.00 -5.55
C ASN A 43 0.88 8.48 -5.59
N ALA A 44 1.29 7.76 -4.55
CA ALA A 44 2.59 7.12 -4.50
C ALA A 44 2.73 6.11 -5.66
N GLU A 45 3.94 6.00 -6.17
CA GLU A 45 4.31 5.00 -7.18
C GLU A 45 4.74 3.72 -6.46
N PHE A 46 4.12 2.59 -6.79
CA PHE A 46 4.45 1.27 -6.22
C PHE A 46 5.45 0.53 -7.11
N HIS A 47 6.50 -0.02 -6.49
CA HIS A 47 7.57 -0.79 -7.16
C HIS A 47 7.39 -2.31 -7.03
N GLY A 48 6.34 -2.76 -6.34
CA GLY A 48 5.95 -4.16 -6.20
C GLY A 48 4.59 -4.46 -6.86
N GLU A 49 4.14 -5.71 -6.77
CA GLU A 49 2.84 -6.13 -7.30
C GLU A 49 1.72 -5.69 -6.35
N VAL A 50 0.71 -4.98 -6.86
CA VAL A 50 -0.46 -4.60 -6.06
C VAL A 50 -1.44 -5.77 -6.06
N VAL A 51 -1.57 -6.43 -4.91
CA VAL A 51 -2.41 -7.63 -4.73
C VAL A 51 -3.88 -7.25 -4.55
N GLU A 52 -4.15 -6.28 -3.68
CA GLU A 52 -5.51 -5.82 -3.38
C GLU A 52 -5.53 -4.36 -2.90
N THR A 53 -6.68 -3.71 -3.02
CA THR A 53 -6.94 -2.43 -2.35
C THR A 53 -7.60 -2.72 -1.03
N VAL A 54 -6.97 -2.31 0.07
CA VAL A 54 -7.51 -2.46 1.42
C VAL A 54 -8.37 -1.23 1.69
N GLU A 55 -9.68 -1.37 1.53
CA GLU A 55 -10.61 -0.32 1.89
C GLU A 55 -10.73 -0.17 3.41
N ARG A 56 -10.86 1.08 3.86
CA ARG A 56 -10.62 1.46 5.24
C ARG A 56 -11.82 1.22 6.16
N ARG A 57 -12.60 0.17 5.87
CA ARG A 57 -13.95 -0.21 6.34
C ARG A 57 -14.98 -0.08 5.23
N ASP A 58 -15.42 -1.19 4.66
CA ASP A 58 -16.80 -1.36 4.27
C ASP A 58 -17.67 -0.91 5.46
N SER A 59 -18.63 -0.03 5.21
CA SER A 59 -19.71 0.23 6.16
C SER A 59 -20.77 -0.90 6.11
N ASP A 60 -20.42 -2.05 5.51
CA ASP A 60 -21.29 -3.21 5.26
C ASP A 60 -21.19 -4.26 6.39
N GLU A 61 -20.97 -3.84 7.63
CA GLU A 61 -21.17 -4.68 8.83
C GLU A 61 -21.89 -3.89 9.94
N LEU A 62 -22.82 -3.01 9.56
CA LEU A 62 -23.76 -2.39 10.49
C LEU A 62 -25.21 -2.49 9.96
N GLU A 63 -25.55 -3.63 9.37
CA GLU A 63 -26.93 -4.09 9.26
C GLU A 63 -27.07 -5.50 9.86
N ALA A 64 -27.16 -5.57 11.20
CA ALA A 64 -27.77 -6.70 11.92
C ALA A 64 -28.30 -6.25 13.29
#